data_AF-A0A5J6U974-F1
#
_entry.id   AF-A0A5J6U974-F1
#
_cell.length_a   1.000
_cell.length_b   1.000
_cell.length_c   1.000
_cell.angle_alpha   90.00
_cell.angle_beta   90.00
_cell.angle_gamma   90.00
#
_symmetry.space_group_name_H-M   'P 1'
#
loop_
_entity.id
_entity.type
_entity.pdbx_description
1 polymer ?
#
loop_
_entity_poly.entity_id
_entity_poly.type
_entity_poly.pdbx_seq_one_letter_code
_entity_poly.pdbx_strand_id
1 'polypeptide(L)'
;MNRRAGNIFRRTSRQQAAGRLTDVTDEIEHARGLDRTIRVLSLGVKRVLRPGPVKDALHGVPLGHPAHPPLTDVPMGCWMSAAVLDLLPGTRRASEALVAAGLAGAIPTTLTGIADWSALHRGQQRVGLVHAAGMTTATLLYTASFAARYRGRDDAGRALGFAGLTALLAGSYLGGHLAFRQAAGASHADQVAHLVTLGWHDLCKADELPDGWPVHRTLGYISLFVMRTGDDVHVLADRCSHLAGPLHQGRIVSDEDADLCVVCPWHGSTFRVRDGSVVHGPATGRQPAFESRVTENGTLQVRPLG
;
A
#
# COMPACT_ATOMS: atom_id res chain seq x y z
N MET A 1 19.54 -5.82 -54.29
CA MET A 1 19.09 -5.07 -53.08
C MET A 1 17.57 -5.04 -53.13
N ASN A 2 16.74 -5.44 -52.16
CA ASN A 2 16.93 -5.58 -50.72
C ASN A 2 15.89 -6.60 -50.17
N ARG A 3 16.30 -7.86 -49.92
CA ARG A 3 15.49 -8.90 -49.22
C ARG A 3 15.73 -8.83 -47.70
N ARG A 4 15.66 -7.64 -47.09
CA ARG A 4 15.91 -7.44 -45.64
C ARG A 4 14.92 -6.46 -45.04
N ALA A 5 13.66 -6.86 -44.91
CA ALA A 5 12.67 -6.11 -44.10
C ALA A 5 11.54 -6.97 -43.52
N GLY A 6 11.73 -8.30 -43.40
CA GLY A 6 10.65 -9.22 -43.02
C GLY A 6 10.68 -9.77 -41.59
N ASN A 7 11.72 -9.48 -40.78
CA ASN A 7 11.95 -10.22 -39.52
C ASN A 7 11.95 -9.36 -38.24
N ILE A 8 11.47 -8.11 -38.27
CA ILE A 8 11.45 -7.23 -37.07
C ILE A 8 10.29 -7.56 -36.11
N PHE A 9 9.27 -8.32 -36.54
CA PHE A 9 8.09 -8.65 -35.72
C PHE A 9 7.91 -10.16 -35.45
N ARG A 10 9.00 -10.91 -35.31
CA ARG A 10 8.89 -12.24 -34.68
C ARG A 10 8.74 -12.03 -33.16
N ARG A 11 7.51 -11.84 -32.69
CA ARG A 11 7.15 -11.92 -31.26
C ARG A 11 7.73 -13.22 -30.73
N THR A 12 8.80 -13.11 -29.94
CA THR A 12 9.44 -14.26 -29.30
C THR A 12 8.52 -14.79 -28.21
N SER A 13 8.52 -16.10 -27.97
CA SER A 13 7.69 -16.78 -26.98
C SER A 13 7.74 -16.14 -25.57
N ARG A 14 8.86 -15.50 -25.24
CA ARG A 14 9.08 -14.73 -23.99
C ARG A 14 8.19 -13.48 -23.89
N GLN A 15 7.93 -12.77 -24.99
CA GLN A 15 6.98 -11.64 -25.03
C GLN A 15 5.52 -12.13 -24.90
N GLN A 16 5.21 -13.33 -25.41
CA GLN A 16 3.88 -13.92 -25.28
C GLN A 16 3.59 -14.39 -23.85
N ALA A 17 4.57 -14.99 -23.16
CA ALA A 17 4.42 -15.43 -21.78
C ALA A 17 4.27 -14.25 -20.80
N ALA A 18 5.03 -13.16 -21.00
CA ALA A 18 4.89 -11.93 -20.23
C ALA A 18 3.51 -11.28 -20.43
N GLY A 19 3.00 -11.25 -21.67
CA GLY A 19 1.63 -10.79 -21.96
C GLY A 19 0.56 -11.61 -21.22
N ARG A 20 0.69 -12.94 -21.20
CA ARG A 20 -0.29 -13.82 -20.53
C ARG A 20 -0.41 -13.58 -19.02
N LEU A 21 0.69 -13.31 -18.32
CA LEU A 21 0.63 -13.08 -16.87
C LEU A 21 -0.01 -11.72 -16.54
N THR A 22 0.28 -10.69 -17.33
CA THR A 22 -0.38 -9.38 -17.18
C THR A 22 -1.86 -9.45 -17.53
N ASP A 23 -2.23 -10.24 -18.56
CA ASP A 23 -3.62 -10.44 -18.94
C ASP A 23 -4.42 -11.11 -17.81
N VAL A 24 -3.84 -12.12 -17.14
CA VAL A 24 -4.48 -12.80 -16.00
C VAL A 24 -4.68 -11.85 -14.81
N THR A 25 -3.69 -11.01 -14.48
CA THR A 25 -3.87 -10.06 -13.38
C THR A 25 -4.90 -8.99 -13.71
N ASP A 26 -4.92 -8.50 -14.96
CA ASP A 26 -5.94 -7.56 -15.44
C ASP A 26 -7.35 -8.17 -15.41
N GLU A 27 -7.51 -9.46 -15.73
CA GLU A 27 -8.79 -10.17 -15.57
C GLU A 27 -9.26 -10.21 -14.11
N ILE A 28 -8.35 -10.48 -13.16
CA ILE A 28 -8.66 -10.50 -11.72
C ILE A 28 -9.08 -9.10 -11.24
N GLU A 29 -8.43 -8.03 -11.71
CA GLU A 29 -8.79 -6.65 -11.38
C GLU A 29 -10.23 -6.31 -11.74
N HIS A 30 -10.77 -6.95 -12.79
CA HIS A 30 -12.12 -6.72 -13.28
C HIS A 30 -13.12 -7.81 -12.86
N ALA A 31 -12.71 -8.77 -12.03
CA ALA A 31 -13.53 -9.88 -11.56
C ALA A 31 -14.64 -9.44 -10.57
N ARG A 32 -15.71 -8.83 -11.10
CA ARG A 32 -16.86 -8.33 -10.32
C ARG A 32 -17.56 -9.42 -9.49
N GLY A 33 -17.41 -10.70 -9.87
CA GLY A 33 -17.91 -11.84 -9.09
C GLY A 33 -17.37 -11.88 -7.65
N LEU A 34 -16.20 -11.28 -7.39
CA LEU A 34 -15.59 -11.24 -6.06
C LEU A 34 -16.18 -10.14 -5.16
N ASP A 35 -16.88 -9.16 -5.72
CA ASP A 35 -17.27 -7.93 -5.01
C ASP A 35 -18.15 -8.19 -3.79
N ARG A 36 -19.04 -9.19 -3.86
CA ARG A 36 -19.89 -9.57 -2.71
C ARG A 36 -19.05 -10.05 -1.54
N THR A 37 -18.12 -10.97 -1.80
CA THR A 37 -17.22 -11.54 -0.78
C THR A 37 -16.33 -10.45 -0.20
N ILE A 38 -15.73 -9.62 -1.07
CA ILE A 38 -14.90 -8.48 -0.65
C ILE A 38 -15.69 -7.52 0.25
N ARG A 39 -16.93 -7.18 -0.12
CA ARG A 39 -17.77 -6.29 0.69
C ARG A 39 -18.03 -6.86 2.09
N VAL A 40 -18.40 -8.14 2.19
CA VAL A 40 -18.67 -8.79 3.48
C VAL A 40 -17.42 -8.79 4.35
N LEU A 41 -16.28 -9.25 3.81
CA LEU A 41 -15.03 -9.36 4.55
C LEU A 41 -14.49 -7.98 4.94
N SER A 42 -14.42 -7.02 4.00
CA SER A 42 -13.92 -5.66 4.27
C SER A 42 -14.76 -4.93 5.32
N LEU A 43 -16.09 -5.08 5.30
CA LEU A 43 -16.96 -4.51 6.34
C LEU A 43 -16.75 -5.19 7.70
N GLY A 44 -16.52 -6.51 7.71
CA GLY A 44 -16.16 -7.24 8.92
C GLY A 44 -14.87 -6.72 9.53
N VAL A 45 -13.81 -6.57 8.72
CA VAL A 45 -12.52 -6.02 9.16
C VAL A 45 -12.70 -4.59 9.68
N LYS A 46 -13.38 -3.70 8.95
CA LYS A 46 -13.61 -2.31 9.39
C LYS A 46 -14.41 -2.20 10.68
N ARG A 47 -15.28 -3.17 10.98
CA ARG A 47 -16.06 -3.21 12.23
C ARG A 47 -15.20 -3.62 13.43
N VAL A 48 -14.28 -4.57 13.23
CA VAL A 48 -13.36 -5.07 14.27
C VAL A 48 -12.21 -4.09 14.47
N LEU A 49 -11.59 -3.63 13.39
CA LEU A 49 -10.44 -2.73 13.39
C LEU A 49 -10.89 -1.27 13.32
N ARG A 50 -11.31 -0.74 14.47
CA ARG A 50 -11.71 0.66 14.64
C ARG A 50 -10.51 1.62 14.56
N PRO A 51 -10.72 2.90 14.22
CA PRO A 51 -9.67 3.93 14.31
C PRO A 51 -9.01 3.94 15.69
N GLY A 52 -7.69 4.08 15.72
CA GLY A 52 -6.89 4.12 16.94
C GLY A 52 -5.53 3.42 16.79
N PRO A 53 -4.74 3.35 17.90
CA PRO A 53 -3.33 2.98 17.85
C PRO A 53 -3.05 1.59 17.26
N VAL A 54 -3.94 0.62 17.50
CA VAL A 54 -3.80 -0.75 16.95
C VAL A 54 -3.92 -0.74 15.43
N LYS A 55 -4.89 -0.01 14.89
CA LYS A 55 -5.08 0.12 13.44
C LYS A 55 -3.89 0.85 12.81
N ASP A 56 -3.42 1.91 13.47
CA ASP A 56 -2.28 2.70 13.01
C ASP A 56 -0.99 1.87 13.00
N ALA A 57 -0.76 1.05 14.03
CA ALA A 57 0.36 0.12 14.10
C ALA A 57 0.31 -0.95 13.01
N LEU A 58 -0.88 -1.53 12.73
CA LEU A 58 -1.04 -2.53 11.68
C LEU A 58 -0.78 -1.96 10.28
N HIS A 59 -1.13 -0.70 10.04
CA HIS A 59 -0.79 -0.01 8.79
C HIS A 59 0.68 0.42 8.74
N GLY A 60 1.36 0.58 9.88
CA GLY A 60 2.75 1.06 9.95
C GLY A 60 2.88 2.58 10.08
N VAL A 61 1.84 3.27 10.55
CA VAL A 61 1.87 4.73 10.77
C VAL A 61 3.07 5.16 11.63
N PRO A 62 3.40 4.51 12.77
CA PRO A 62 4.56 4.91 13.57
C PRO A 62 5.91 4.70 12.87
N LEU A 63 5.96 3.82 11.86
CA LEU A 63 7.18 3.53 11.09
C LEU A 63 7.39 4.53 9.94
N GLY A 64 6.33 5.27 9.55
CA GLY A 64 6.34 6.16 8.38
C GLY A 64 6.19 5.42 7.04
N HIS A 65 6.12 4.09 7.04
CA HIS A 65 5.94 3.25 5.85
C HIS A 65 5.04 2.04 6.18
N PRO A 66 4.46 1.38 5.16
CA PRO A 66 3.64 0.19 5.39
C PRO A 66 4.38 -0.88 6.20
N ALA A 67 3.69 -1.47 7.19
CA ALA A 67 4.26 -2.54 8.02
C ALA A 67 4.28 -3.91 7.32
N HIS A 68 3.36 -4.13 6.38
CA HIS A 68 3.21 -5.43 5.72
C HIS A 68 4.46 -5.86 4.92
N PRO A 69 5.06 -5.04 4.03
CA PRO A 69 6.22 -5.46 3.23
C PRO A 69 7.40 -6.02 4.03
N PRO A 70 7.96 -5.33 5.05
CA PRO A 70 9.10 -5.88 5.80
C PRO A 70 8.72 -7.12 6.62
N LEU A 71 7.45 -7.28 7.02
CA LEU A 71 7.01 -8.49 7.71
C LEU A 71 6.94 -9.71 6.78
N THR A 72 6.66 -9.52 5.48
CA THR A 72 6.63 -10.62 4.51
C THR A 72 7.99 -11.28 4.29
N ASP A 73 9.09 -10.57 4.55
CA ASP A 73 10.45 -11.08 4.39
C ASP A 73 10.72 -12.27 5.32
N VAL A 74 10.13 -12.28 6.52
CA VAL A 74 10.32 -13.35 7.52
C VAL A 74 9.76 -14.69 7.04
N PRO A 75 8.44 -14.85 6.76
CA PRO A 75 7.90 -16.11 6.26
C PRO A 75 8.51 -16.49 4.91
N MET A 76 8.71 -15.54 3.99
CA MET A 76 9.28 -15.82 2.68
C MET A 76 10.72 -16.35 2.78
N GLY A 77 11.59 -15.63 3.49
CA GLY A 77 12.98 -16.02 3.68
C GLY A 77 13.11 -17.36 4.41
N CYS A 78 12.30 -17.58 5.44
CA CYS A 78 12.28 -18.85 6.19
C CYS A 78 11.89 -20.03 5.29
N TRP A 79 10.79 -19.90 4.54
CA TRP A 79 10.24 -20.98 3.73
C TRP A 79 11.08 -21.29 2.47
N MET A 80 11.67 -20.26 1.85
CA MET A 80 12.66 -20.45 0.78
C MET A 80 13.92 -21.13 1.30
N SER A 81 14.43 -20.70 2.47
CA SER A 81 15.61 -21.32 3.09
C SER A 81 15.35 -22.77 3.48
N ALA A 82 14.17 -23.08 4.04
CA ALA A 82 13.77 -24.45 4.36
C ALA A 82 13.77 -25.35 3.11
N ALA A 83 13.29 -24.85 1.97
CA ALA A 83 13.30 -25.59 0.71
C ALA A 83 14.71 -25.88 0.19
N VAL A 84 15.65 -24.94 0.33
CA VAL A 84 17.07 -25.17 0.01
C VAL A 84 17.65 -26.23 0.94
N LEU A 85 17.40 -26.12 2.25
CA LEU A 85 17.89 -27.09 3.22
C LEU A 85 17.30 -28.48 2.98
N ASP A 86 16.05 -28.61 2.54
CA ASP A 86 15.44 -29.91 2.25
C ASP A 86 16.14 -30.71 1.14
N LEU A 87 16.88 -30.03 0.27
CA LEU A 87 17.71 -30.65 -0.78
C LEU A 87 19.07 -31.13 -0.27
N LEU A 88 19.46 -30.74 0.95
CA LEU A 88 20.73 -31.06 1.55
C LEU A 88 20.58 -32.20 2.57
N PRO A 89 21.53 -33.14 2.64
CA PRO A 89 21.52 -34.17 3.67
C PRO A 89 21.81 -33.58 5.06
N GLY A 90 21.21 -34.15 6.11
CA GLY A 90 21.53 -33.80 7.51
C GLY A 90 20.94 -32.50 8.06
N THR A 91 20.15 -31.76 7.29
CA THR A 91 19.62 -30.43 7.64
C THR A 91 18.18 -30.44 8.19
N ARG A 92 17.61 -31.63 8.45
CA ARG A 92 16.20 -31.82 8.84
C ARG A 92 15.74 -30.85 9.94
N ARG A 93 16.49 -30.80 11.05
CA ARG A 93 16.14 -29.95 12.22
C ARG A 93 16.14 -28.46 11.86
N ALA A 94 17.08 -28.02 11.03
CA ALA A 94 17.17 -26.63 10.60
C ALA A 94 16.00 -26.26 9.68
N SER A 95 15.64 -27.14 8.73
CA SER A 95 14.47 -26.95 7.87
C SER A 95 13.16 -26.90 8.67
N GLU A 96 12.99 -27.82 9.64
CA GLU A 96 11.83 -27.82 10.53
C GLU A 96 11.72 -26.52 11.38
N ALA A 97 12.84 -26.05 11.92
CA ALA A 97 12.89 -24.78 12.66
C ALA A 97 12.51 -23.57 11.78
N LEU A 98 12.99 -23.53 10.53
CA LEU A 98 12.64 -22.47 9.59
C LEU A 98 11.17 -22.54 9.17
N VAL A 99 10.60 -23.72 8.96
CA VAL A 99 9.16 -23.86 8.69
C VAL A 99 8.34 -23.30 9.86
N ALA A 100 8.70 -23.64 11.09
CA ALA A 100 8.05 -23.14 12.29
C ALA A 100 8.19 -21.61 12.46
N ALA A 101 9.40 -21.09 12.26
CA ALA A 101 9.67 -19.65 12.30
C ALA A 101 8.88 -18.88 11.23
N GLY A 102 8.78 -19.44 10.02
CA GLY A 102 7.97 -18.86 8.95
C GLY A 102 6.47 -18.85 9.28
N LEU A 103 5.95 -19.93 9.88
CA LEU A 103 4.56 -19.97 10.35
C LEU A 103 4.29 -18.93 11.45
N ALA A 104 5.23 -18.74 12.38
CA ALA A 104 5.13 -17.70 13.39
C ALA A 104 5.15 -16.29 12.77
N GLY A 105 6.06 -16.03 11.81
CA GLY A 105 6.14 -14.76 11.08
C GLY A 105 4.93 -14.48 10.19
N ALA A 106 4.25 -15.50 9.70
CA ALA A 106 3.04 -15.36 8.88
C ALA A 106 1.87 -14.72 9.66
N ILE A 107 1.83 -14.84 10.99
CA ILE A 107 0.75 -14.30 11.83
C ILE A 107 0.70 -12.76 11.75
N PRO A 108 1.73 -12.00 12.17
CA PRO A 108 1.71 -10.54 12.07
C PRO A 108 1.66 -10.06 10.60
N THR A 109 2.27 -10.81 9.68
CA THR A 109 2.20 -10.52 8.24
C THR A 109 0.76 -10.55 7.72
N THR A 110 -0.01 -11.55 8.13
CA THR A 110 -1.42 -11.67 7.71
C THR A 110 -2.28 -10.56 8.33
N LEU A 111 -2.05 -10.21 9.60
CA LEU A 111 -2.80 -9.15 10.28
C LEU A 111 -2.61 -7.79 9.61
N THR A 112 -1.36 -7.43 9.30
CA THR A 112 -1.02 -6.19 8.58
C THR A 112 -1.61 -6.19 7.16
N GLY A 113 -1.51 -7.30 6.44
CA GLY A 113 -2.09 -7.43 5.09
C GLY A 113 -3.61 -7.31 5.07
N ILE A 114 -4.32 -7.86 6.07
CA ILE A 114 -5.78 -7.71 6.20
C ILE A 114 -6.17 -6.26 6.49
N ALA A 115 -5.41 -5.56 7.34
CA ALA A 115 -5.65 -4.15 7.63
C ALA A 115 -5.54 -3.32 6.36
N ASP A 116 -4.41 -3.44 5.64
CA ASP A 116 -4.13 -2.70 4.40
C ASP A 116 -5.18 -3.00 3.33
N TRP A 117 -5.45 -4.28 3.05
CA TRP A 117 -6.43 -4.71 2.06
C TRP A 117 -7.82 -4.10 2.28
N SER A 118 -8.25 -3.98 3.54
CA SER A 118 -9.57 -3.43 3.86
C SER A 118 -9.74 -1.98 3.42
N ALA A 119 -8.63 -1.25 3.26
CA ALA A 119 -8.59 0.16 2.88
C ALA A 119 -8.23 0.40 1.40
N LEU A 120 -8.07 -0.66 0.60
CA LEU A 120 -7.77 -0.55 -0.83
C LEU A 120 -9.01 -0.25 -1.70
N HIS A 121 -8.77 0.25 -2.91
CA HIS A 121 -9.82 0.37 -3.94
C HIS A 121 -10.32 -1.01 -4.39
N ARG A 122 -11.52 -1.06 -4.98
CA ARG A 122 -12.15 -2.34 -5.37
C ARG A 122 -11.31 -3.19 -6.32
N GLY A 123 -10.67 -2.59 -7.32
CA GLY A 123 -9.77 -3.32 -8.24
C GLY A 123 -8.60 -3.99 -7.51
N GLN A 124 -7.93 -3.24 -6.62
CA GLN A 124 -6.87 -3.75 -5.75
C GLN A 124 -7.39 -4.82 -4.79
N GLN A 125 -8.59 -4.64 -4.21
CA GLN A 125 -9.17 -5.62 -3.29
C GLN A 125 -9.47 -6.97 -3.96
N ARG A 126 -9.80 -6.99 -5.25
CA ARG A 126 -10.01 -8.24 -6.02
C ARG A 126 -8.71 -9.03 -6.13
N VAL A 127 -7.64 -8.38 -6.57
CA VAL A 127 -6.29 -9.00 -6.62
C VAL A 127 -5.84 -9.41 -5.22
N GLY A 128 -6.05 -8.54 -4.23
CA GLY A 128 -5.73 -8.80 -2.83
C GLY A 128 -6.45 -10.00 -2.23
N LEU A 129 -7.69 -10.28 -2.64
CA LEU A 129 -8.42 -11.46 -2.21
C LEU A 129 -7.81 -12.76 -2.77
N VAL A 130 -7.43 -12.76 -4.05
CA VAL A 130 -6.77 -13.91 -4.69
C VAL A 130 -5.36 -14.12 -4.14
N HIS A 131 -4.61 -13.03 -3.91
CA HIS A 131 -3.35 -13.05 -3.20
C HIS A 131 -3.50 -13.69 -1.81
N ALA A 132 -4.47 -13.22 -1.01
CA ALA A 132 -4.72 -13.76 0.33
C ALA A 132 -5.11 -15.25 0.30
N ALA A 133 -5.87 -15.70 -0.71
CA ALA A 133 -6.19 -17.11 -0.89
C ALA A 133 -4.92 -17.94 -1.16
N GLY A 134 -4.02 -17.48 -2.06
CA GLY A 134 -2.75 -18.14 -2.33
C GLY A 134 -1.84 -18.22 -1.09
N MET A 135 -1.73 -17.12 -0.33
CA MET A 135 -0.96 -17.09 0.92
C MET A 135 -1.56 -17.98 2.00
N THR A 136 -2.89 -18.09 2.06
CA THR A 136 -3.59 -19.05 2.94
C THR A 136 -3.26 -20.48 2.55
N THR A 137 -3.31 -20.82 1.25
CA THR A 137 -2.93 -22.15 0.76
C THR A 137 -1.48 -22.47 1.11
N ALA A 138 -0.54 -21.55 0.90
CA ALA A 138 0.86 -21.73 1.28
C ALA A 138 1.01 -22.01 2.78
N THR A 139 0.36 -21.20 3.63
CA THR A 139 0.40 -21.35 5.09
C THR A 139 -0.17 -22.70 5.54
N LEU A 140 -1.28 -23.16 4.95
CA LEU A 140 -1.87 -24.47 5.26
C LEU A 140 -0.95 -25.62 4.85
N LEU A 141 -0.31 -25.52 3.68
CA LEU A 141 0.66 -26.52 3.21
C LEU A 141 1.91 -26.56 4.10
N TYR A 142 2.43 -25.41 4.53
CA TYR A 142 3.54 -25.37 5.48
C TYR A 142 3.14 -25.85 6.89
N THR A 143 1.91 -25.60 7.33
CA THR A 143 1.37 -26.18 8.57
C THR A 143 1.31 -27.70 8.48
N ALA A 144 0.82 -28.25 7.35
CA ALA A 144 0.78 -29.68 7.11
C ALA A 144 2.20 -30.27 7.00
N SER A 145 3.13 -29.56 6.34
CA SER A 145 4.55 -29.91 6.25
C SER A 145 5.18 -30.04 7.65
N PHE A 146 4.99 -29.03 8.49
CA PHE A 146 5.46 -29.03 9.88
C PHE A 146 4.89 -30.23 10.65
N ALA A 147 3.58 -30.45 10.56
CA ALA A 147 2.90 -31.54 11.25
C ALA A 147 3.32 -32.94 10.73
N ALA A 148 3.76 -33.07 9.49
CA ALA A 148 4.32 -34.31 8.93
C ALA A 148 5.74 -34.56 9.45
N ARG A 149 6.60 -33.53 9.46
CA ARG A 149 7.98 -33.59 10.00
C ARG A 149 8.00 -33.95 11.49
N TYR A 150 7.11 -33.33 12.25
CA TYR A 150 6.94 -33.58 13.69
C TYR A 150 6.54 -35.04 13.97
N ARG A 151 5.78 -35.67 13.06
CA ARG A 151 5.38 -37.09 13.14
C ARG A 151 6.41 -38.06 12.54
N GLY A 152 7.60 -37.60 12.16
CA GLY A 152 8.63 -38.43 11.55
C GLY A 152 8.41 -38.77 10.07
N ARG A 153 7.45 -38.12 9.40
CA ARG A 153 7.15 -38.33 7.96
C ARG A 153 7.85 -37.27 7.11
N ASP A 154 9.18 -37.31 7.09
CA ASP A 154 10.00 -36.25 6.49
C ASP A 154 9.77 -36.05 4.99
N ASP A 155 9.67 -37.13 4.22
CA ASP A 155 9.48 -37.04 2.77
C ASP A 155 8.13 -36.40 2.41
N ALA A 156 7.08 -36.76 3.15
CA ALA A 156 5.78 -36.10 3.02
C ALA A 156 5.86 -34.61 3.42
N GLY A 157 6.62 -34.29 4.49
CA GLY A 157 6.89 -32.91 4.90
C GLY A 157 7.62 -32.10 3.83
N ARG A 158 8.61 -32.69 3.16
CA ARG A 158 9.33 -32.06 2.03
C ARG A 158 8.39 -31.82 0.85
N ALA A 159 7.62 -32.83 0.45
CA ALA A 159 6.67 -32.72 -0.65
C ALA A 159 5.63 -31.60 -0.39
N LEU A 160 5.06 -31.55 0.81
CA LEU A 160 4.15 -30.48 1.23
C LEU A 160 4.85 -29.12 1.28
N GLY A 161 6.12 -29.07 1.70
CA GLY A 161 6.94 -27.86 1.70
C GLY A 161 7.13 -27.30 0.29
N PHE A 162 7.49 -28.13 -0.70
CA PHE A 162 7.63 -27.69 -2.10
C PHE A 162 6.29 -27.28 -2.73
N ALA A 163 5.19 -27.97 -2.39
CA ALA A 163 3.86 -27.54 -2.80
C ALA A 163 3.50 -26.16 -2.19
N GLY A 164 3.82 -25.97 -0.90
CA GLY A 164 3.66 -24.71 -0.19
C GLY A 164 4.49 -23.59 -0.81
N LEU A 165 5.73 -23.87 -1.17
CA LEU A 165 6.61 -22.92 -1.88
C LEU A 165 6.02 -22.51 -3.24
N THR A 166 5.41 -23.44 -3.96
CA THR A 166 4.77 -23.13 -5.25
C THR A 166 3.60 -22.16 -5.05
N ALA A 167 2.75 -22.42 -4.05
CA ALA A 167 1.65 -21.51 -3.70
C ALA A 167 2.15 -20.15 -3.20
N LEU A 168 3.23 -20.14 -2.41
CA LEU A 168 3.91 -18.93 -1.93
C LEU A 168 4.34 -18.07 -3.12
N LEU A 169 5.11 -18.61 -4.06
CA LEU A 169 5.62 -17.87 -5.21
C LEU A 169 4.50 -17.31 -6.10
N ALA A 170 3.43 -18.08 -6.32
CA ALA A 170 2.26 -17.60 -7.06
C ALA A 170 1.53 -16.46 -6.33
N GLY A 171 1.34 -16.59 -5.01
CA GLY A 171 0.79 -15.52 -4.17
C GLY A 171 1.68 -14.28 -4.15
N SER A 172 3.00 -14.45 -4.03
CA SER A 172 3.99 -13.36 -4.02
C SER A 172 4.00 -12.59 -5.34
N TYR A 173 3.79 -13.25 -6.48
CA TYR A 173 3.62 -12.55 -7.76
C TYR A 173 2.44 -11.56 -7.72
N LEU A 174 1.29 -11.98 -7.19
CA LEU A 174 0.12 -11.09 -7.03
C LEU A 174 0.39 -9.98 -6.01
N GLY A 175 1.17 -10.27 -4.95
CA GLY A 175 1.62 -9.26 -3.99
C GLY A 175 2.51 -8.20 -4.63
N GLY A 176 3.44 -8.62 -5.50
CA GLY A 176 4.26 -7.70 -6.29
C GLY A 176 3.44 -6.87 -7.27
N HIS A 177 2.42 -7.45 -7.91
CA HIS A 177 1.49 -6.71 -8.77
C HIS A 177 0.71 -5.65 -7.98
N LEU A 178 0.21 -5.98 -6.79
CA LEU A 178 -0.44 -5.02 -5.89
C LEU A 178 0.50 -3.87 -5.51
N ALA A 179 1.69 -4.19 -5.01
CA ALA A 179 2.63 -3.20 -4.49
C ALA A 179 3.19 -2.29 -5.59
N PHE A 180 3.67 -2.88 -6.69
CA PHE A 180 4.45 -2.15 -7.69
C PHE A 180 3.65 -1.70 -8.91
N ARG A 181 2.64 -2.47 -9.34
CA ARG A 181 1.81 -2.08 -10.50
C ARG A 181 0.57 -1.29 -10.09
N GLN A 182 -0.06 -1.66 -8.99
CA GLN A 182 -1.25 -0.96 -8.50
C GLN A 182 -0.96 0.07 -7.39
N ALA A 183 0.30 0.24 -7.00
CA ALA A 183 0.73 1.17 -5.95
C ALA A 183 -0.06 0.99 -4.64
N ALA A 184 -0.37 -0.26 -4.26
CA ALA A 184 -0.99 -0.58 -2.98
C ALA A 184 0.05 -0.42 -1.86
N GLY A 185 -0.04 0.67 -1.10
CA GLY A 185 0.85 1.01 0.01
C GLY A 185 1.93 2.06 -0.34
N ALA A 186 2.22 2.28 -1.63
CA ALA A 186 3.06 3.40 -2.04
C ALA A 186 2.31 4.73 -1.90
N SER A 187 3.03 5.81 -1.61
CA SER A 187 2.42 7.15 -1.54
C SER A 187 1.94 7.60 -2.91
N HIS A 188 0.71 8.11 -2.98
CA HIS A 188 0.11 8.69 -4.18
C HIS A 188 0.32 10.21 -4.29
N ALA A 189 1.00 10.80 -3.31
CA ALA A 189 1.23 12.24 -3.22
C ALA A 189 2.70 12.62 -3.32
N ASP A 190 3.64 11.70 -3.09
CA ASP A 190 5.07 12.01 -2.93
C ASP A 190 5.67 12.75 -4.13
N GLN A 191 5.23 12.40 -5.34
CA GLN A 191 5.67 13.04 -6.57
C GLN A 191 5.32 14.53 -6.66
N VAL A 192 4.35 15.03 -5.88
CA VAL A 192 3.91 16.43 -5.95
C VAL A 192 5.06 17.39 -5.64
N ALA A 193 5.93 17.06 -4.68
CA ALA A 193 7.08 17.90 -4.35
C ALA A 193 8.06 18.05 -5.53
N HIS A 194 8.16 17.03 -6.40
CA HIS A 194 9.04 17.03 -7.57
C HIS A 194 8.44 17.70 -8.81
N LEU A 195 7.12 17.92 -8.84
CA LEU A 195 6.41 18.50 -9.97
C LEU A 195 6.34 20.03 -9.90
N VAL A 196 6.63 20.61 -8.74
CA VAL A 196 6.61 22.05 -8.51
C VAL A 196 8.03 22.61 -8.69
N THR A 197 8.18 23.61 -9.56
CA THR A 197 9.46 24.28 -9.76
C THR A 197 9.92 25.03 -8.51
N LEU A 198 11.23 25.12 -8.31
CA LEU A 198 11.81 25.88 -7.21
C LEU A 198 11.37 27.35 -7.24
N GLY A 199 11.09 27.92 -6.07
CA GLY A 199 10.69 29.33 -5.91
C GLY A 199 9.24 29.51 -5.47
N TRP A 200 8.84 30.77 -5.29
CA TRP A 200 7.49 31.16 -4.88
C TRP A 200 6.56 31.28 -6.08
N HIS A 201 5.34 30.76 -5.96
CA HIS A 201 4.32 30.76 -7.00
C HIS A 201 3.03 31.42 -6.52
N ASP A 202 2.48 32.33 -7.32
CA ASP A 202 1.16 32.91 -7.05
C ASP A 202 0.07 31.84 -7.15
N LEU A 203 -0.83 31.80 -6.15
CA LEU A 203 -1.92 30.83 -6.10
C LEU A 203 -3.30 31.47 -6.26
N CYS A 204 -3.63 32.43 -5.40
CA CYS A 204 -4.88 33.20 -5.45
C CYS A 204 -4.79 34.45 -4.57
N LYS A 205 -5.85 35.25 -4.49
CA LYS A 205 -5.94 36.29 -3.47
C LYS A 205 -6.27 35.66 -2.11
N ALA A 206 -5.68 36.21 -1.05
CA ALA A 206 -5.84 35.68 0.30
C ALA A 206 -7.27 35.89 0.83
N ASP A 207 -7.93 36.99 0.44
CA ASP A 207 -9.30 37.35 0.84
C ASP A 207 -10.38 36.46 0.19
N GLU A 208 -10.10 35.83 -0.96
CA GLU A 208 -10.96 34.84 -1.61
C GLU A 208 -11.07 33.51 -0.84
N LEU A 209 -10.16 33.26 0.10
CA LEU A 209 -10.22 32.06 0.93
C LEU A 209 -11.30 32.24 2.01
N PRO A 210 -12.11 31.23 2.32
CA PRO A 210 -12.93 31.25 3.53
C PRO A 210 -12.05 30.98 4.76
N ASP A 211 -12.42 31.58 5.90
CA ASP A 211 -11.74 31.30 7.16
C ASP A 211 -12.26 29.99 7.78
N GLY A 212 -11.35 29.13 8.25
CA GLY A 212 -11.66 27.86 8.91
C GLY A 212 -12.18 26.75 7.99
N TRP A 213 -12.25 26.96 6.68
CA TRP A 213 -12.75 25.97 5.72
C TRP A 213 -11.74 25.67 4.61
N PRO A 214 -11.51 24.39 4.28
CA PRO A 214 -10.61 24.02 3.21
C PRO A 214 -11.24 24.27 1.83
N VAL A 215 -10.42 24.70 0.88
CA VAL A 215 -10.79 24.85 -0.52
C VAL A 215 -9.77 24.19 -1.42
N HIS A 216 -10.20 23.85 -2.64
CA HIS A 216 -9.32 23.40 -3.70
C HIS A 216 -8.75 24.60 -4.46
N ARG A 217 -7.45 24.57 -4.74
CA ARG A 217 -6.77 25.46 -5.69
C ARG A 217 -5.83 24.66 -6.56
N THR A 218 -5.44 25.24 -7.70
CA THR A 218 -4.55 24.61 -8.65
C THR A 218 -3.29 25.44 -8.85
N LEU A 219 -2.13 24.81 -8.75
CA LEU A 219 -0.87 25.35 -9.25
C LEU A 219 -0.52 24.61 -10.54
N GLY A 220 -0.87 25.20 -11.69
CA GLY A 220 -0.86 24.49 -12.96
C GLY A 220 -1.82 23.29 -12.93
N TYR A 221 -1.28 22.07 -13.06
CA TYR A 221 -2.05 20.82 -12.97
C TYR A 221 -2.02 20.17 -11.57
N ILE A 222 -1.36 20.80 -10.60
CA ILE A 222 -1.20 20.28 -9.24
C ILE A 222 -2.37 20.75 -8.39
N SER A 223 -3.14 19.80 -7.85
CA SER A 223 -4.23 20.09 -6.92
C SER A 223 -3.70 20.33 -5.51
N LEU A 224 -4.08 21.47 -4.94
CA LEU A 224 -3.71 21.89 -3.59
C LEU A 224 -4.95 22.01 -2.71
N PHE A 225 -4.82 21.46 -1.50
CA PHE A 225 -5.67 21.76 -0.36
C PHE A 225 -5.18 23.07 0.23
N VAL A 226 -6.07 24.05 0.40
CA VAL A 226 -5.75 25.35 1.00
C VAL A 226 -6.74 25.64 2.10
N MET A 227 -6.26 25.97 3.29
CA MET A 227 -7.11 26.33 4.42
C MET A 227 -6.54 27.57 5.11
N ARG A 228 -7.34 28.63 5.22
CA ARG A 228 -6.99 29.82 6.01
C ARG A 228 -7.51 29.66 7.44
N THR A 229 -6.71 30.08 8.41
CA THR A 229 -7.05 30.15 9.83
C THR A 229 -6.58 31.52 10.35
N GLY A 230 -7.47 32.49 10.43
CA GLY A 230 -7.09 33.88 10.70
C GLY A 230 -6.15 34.41 9.61
N ASP A 231 -4.94 34.81 10.01
CA ASP A 231 -3.91 35.33 9.11
C ASP A 231 -3.01 34.21 8.51
N ASP A 232 -3.08 33.00 9.07
CA ASP A 232 -2.30 31.86 8.60
C ASP A 232 -2.99 31.15 7.43
N VAL A 233 -2.22 30.71 6.45
CA VAL A 233 -2.71 29.87 5.35
C VAL A 233 -1.92 28.59 5.28
N HIS A 234 -2.59 27.45 5.41
CA HIS A 234 -1.97 26.14 5.31
C HIS A 234 -2.25 25.52 3.94
N VAL A 235 -1.20 24.95 3.35
CA VAL A 235 -1.27 24.39 2.00
C VAL A 235 -0.66 23.00 1.97
N LEU A 236 -1.45 22.03 1.51
CA LEU A 236 -1.04 20.64 1.31
C LEU A 236 -1.30 20.24 -0.14
N ALA A 237 -0.65 19.18 -0.62
CA ALA A 237 -1.14 18.47 -1.79
C ALA A 237 -2.57 17.97 -1.51
N ASP A 238 -3.50 18.17 -2.44
CA ASP A 238 -4.92 17.83 -2.20
C ASP A 238 -5.19 16.32 -2.27
N ARG A 239 -4.41 15.60 -3.08
CA ARG A 239 -4.56 14.15 -3.24
C ARG A 239 -3.88 13.44 -2.08
N CYS A 240 -4.68 12.83 -1.21
CA CYS A 240 -4.24 12.06 -0.04
C CYS A 240 -3.14 11.04 -0.38
N SER A 241 -2.07 11.01 0.41
CA SER A 241 -0.91 10.11 0.20
C SER A 241 -1.26 8.63 0.21
N HIS A 242 -2.37 8.22 0.84
CA HIS A 242 -2.79 6.82 0.84
C HIS A 242 -3.26 6.33 -0.53
N LEU A 243 -4.29 6.97 -1.13
CA LEU A 243 -4.93 6.51 -2.37
C LEU A 243 -5.48 7.65 -3.21
N ALA A 244 -4.93 8.87 -3.10
CA ALA A 244 -5.29 10.06 -3.87
C ALA A 244 -6.69 10.66 -3.61
N GLY A 245 -7.31 10.36 -2.47
CA GLY A 245 -8.58 10.98 -2.09
C GLY A 245 -8.51 12.51 -1.92
N PRO A 246 -9.59 13.25 -2.23
CA PRO A 246 -9.60 14.72 -2.24
C PRO A 246 -9.68 15.26 -0.81
N LEU A 247 -8.57 15.76 -0.27
CA LEU A 247 -8.49 16.26 1.10
C LEU A 247 -9.35 17.50 1.32
N HIS A 248 -9.55 18.36 0.31
CA HIS A 248 -10.42 19.53 0.44
C HIS A 248 -11.90 19.18 0.70
N GLN A 249 -12.31 17.93 0.48
CA GLN A 249 -13.64 17.40 0.80
C GLN A 249 -13.66 16.68 2.15
N GLY A 250 -12.54 16.67 2.86
CA GLY A 250 -12.40 16.08 4.18
C GLY A 250 -13.07 16.90 5.26
N ARG A 251 -13.26 16.28 6.42
CA ARG A 251 -13.69 17.00 7.64
C ARG A 251 -12.46 17.55 8.37
N ILE A 252 -12.60 18.71 9.00
CA ILE A 252 -11.59 19.25 9.91
C ILE A 252 -11.91 18.78 11.34
N VAL A 253 -10.90 18.31 12.04
CA VAL A 253 -10.95 17.89 13.45
C VAL A 253 -9.75 18.44 14.19
N SER A 254 -9.76 18.42 15.52
CA SER A 254 -8.57 18.68 16.33
C SER A 254 -8.01 17.36 16.86
N ASP A 255 -6.68 17.21 16.91
CA ASP A 255 -6.03 16.09 17.59
C ASP A 255 -5.94 16.32 19.11
N GLU A 256 -5.23 15.43 19.81
CA GLU A 256 -5.04 15.48 21.27
C GLU A 256 -4.26 16.73 21.73
N ASP A 257 -3.42 17.30 20.86
CA ASP A 257 -2.61 18.50 21.11
C ASP A 257 -3.34 19.79 20.65
N ALA A 258 -4.63 19.67 20.30
CA ALA A 258 -5.47 20.73 19.72
C ALA A 258 -5.01 21.24 18.34
N ASP A 259 -4.15 20.50 17.62
CA ASP A 259 -3.75 20.83 16.26
C ASP A 259 -4.87 20.51 15.26
N LEU A 260 -5.10 21.41 14.32
CA LEU A 260 -6.09 21.20 13.25
C LEU A 260 -5.62 20.11 12.28
N CYS A 261 -6.52 19.18 12.02
CA CYS A 261 -6.28 18.01 11.17
C CYS A 261 -7.37 17.87 10.11
N VAL A 262 -6.98 17.46 8.90
CA VAL A 262 -7.91 17.08 7.84
C VAL A 262 -8.05 15.56 7.80
N VAL A 263 -9.29 15.07 7.85
CA VAL A 263 -9.62 13.64 7.70
C VAL A 263 -10.11 13.38 6.29
N CYS A 264 -9.34 12.58 5.54
CA CYS A 264 -9.66 12.19 4.17
C CYS A 264 -11.02 11.46 4.09
N PRO A 265 -11.92 11.85 3.17
CA PRO A 265 -13.28 11.31 3.11
C PRO A 265 -13.35 9.87 2.60
N TRP A 266 -12.28 9.34 1.99
CA TRP A 266 -12.30 7.98 1.43
C TRP A 266 -12.08 6.90 2.48
N HIS A 267 -10.97 6.99 3.23
CA HIS A 267 -10.53 5.91 4.11
C HIS A 267 -10.15 6.38 5.53
N GLY A 268 -10.27 7.69 5.81
CA GLY A 268 -10.05 8.26 7.14
C GLY A 268 -8.61 8.58 7.50
N SER A 269 -7.67 8.55 6.53
CA SER A 269 -6.31 9.05 6.76
C SER A 269 -6.38 10.49 7.25
N THR A 270 -5.69 10.78 8.34
CA THR A 270 -5.77 12.05 9.06
C THR A 270 -4.40 12.70 9.08
N PHE A 271 -4.33 13.96 8.65
CA PHE A 271 -3.09 14.72 8.58
C PHE A 271 -3.23 16.04 9.30
N ARG A 272 -2.18 16.48 10.01
CA ARG A 272 -2.12 17.84 10.53
C ARG A 272 -2.06 18.82 9.36
N VAL A 273 -2.92 19.83 9.42
CA VAL A 273 -3.06 20.84 8.37
C VAL A 273 -1.80 21.69 8.26
N ARG A 274 -1.12 21.94 9.39
CA ARG A 274 0.09 22.76 9.45
C ARG A 274 1.26 22.23 8.62
N ASP A 275 1.53 20.93 8.68
CA ASP A 275 2.78 20.35 8.18
C ASP A 275 2.62 19.01 7.45
N GLY A 276 1.38 18.54 7.28
CA GLY A 276 1.07 17.27 6.63
C GLY A 276 1.50 16.02 7.42
N SER A 277 1.91 16.15 8.69
CA SER A 277 2.22 14.98 9.54
C SER A 277 1.01 14.04 9.62
N VAL A 278 1.27 12.74 9.57
CA VAL A 278 0.23 11.72 9.74
C VAL A 278 -0.15 11.63 11.22
N VAL A 279 -1.44 11.73 11.51
CA VAL A 279 -2.01 11.48 12.85
C VAL A 279 -2.63 10.08 12.89
N HIS A 280 -3.43 9.73 11.88
CA HIS A 280 -4.02 8.40 11.75
C HIS A 280 -3.93 7.88 10.32
N GLY A 281 -3.74 6.56 10.20
CA GLY A 281 -3.68 5.85 8.94
C GLY A 281 -5.04 5.73 8.25
N PRO A 282 -5.11 5.13 7.04
CA PRO A 282 -4.13 4.17 6.52
C PRO A 282 -2.88 4.75 5.83
N ALA A 283 -2.83 6.06 5.57
CA ALA A 283 -1.60 6.70 5.10
C ALA A 283 -0.50 6.52 6.14
N THR A 284 0.71 6.18 5.71
CA THR A 284 1.89 6.10 6.60
C THR A 284 2.87 7.24 6.33
N GLY A 285 2.94 7.69 5.07
CA GLY A 285 3.76 8.82 4.66
C GLY A 285 3.05 10.16 4.86
N ARG A 286 3.84 11.20 5.19
CA ARG A 286 3.35 12.57 5.32
C ARG A 286 2.64 13.03 4.04
N GLN A 287 1.64 13.88 4.22
CA GLN A 287 1.07 14.61 3.10
C GLN A 287 2.06 15.72 2.70
N PRO A 288 2.45 15.84 1.42
CA PRO A 288 3.32 16.93 0.99
C PRO A 288 2.72 18.28 1.36
N ALA A 289 3.47 19.07 2.12
CA ALA A 289 3.09 20.39 2.59
C ALA A 289 3.90 21.47 1.86
N PHE A 290 3.34 22.67 1.81
CA PHE A 290 3.91 23.81 1.12
C PHE A 290 4.09 24.94 2.13
N GLU A 291 5.21 25.66 2.00
CA GLU A 291 5.30 26.97 2.63
C GLU A 291 4.36 27.93 1.90
N SER A 292 3.75 28.83 2.67
CA SER A 292 2.84 29.84 2.19
C SER A 292 3.28 31.22 2.68
N ARG A 293 2.95 32.26 1.92
CA ARG A 293 3.05 33.65 2.37
C ARG A 293 2.02 34.50 1.66
N VAL A 294 1.54 35.55 2.32
CA VAL A 294 0.73 36.58 1.68
C VAL A 294 1.62 37.79 1.39
N THR A 295 1.67 38.20 0.14
CA THR A 295 2.41 39.40 -0.30
C THR A 295 1.68 40.68 0.13
N GLU A 296 2.37 41.82 0.11
CA GLU A 296 1.78 43.14 0.41
C GLU A 296 0.53 43.45 -0.44
N ASN A 297 0.48 42.92 -1.68
CA ASN A 297 -0.66 43.07 -2.59
C ASN A 297 -1.80 42.07 -2.32
N GLY A 298 -1.76 41.34 -1.21
CA GLY A 298 -2.77 40.35 -0.82
C GLY A 298 -2.75 39.04 -1.62
N THR A 299 -1.71 38.80 -2.44
CA THR A 299 -1.58 37.55 -3.20
C THR A 299 -0.94 36.48 -2.33
N LEU A 300 -1.60 35.32 -2.20
CA LEU A 300 -1.06 34.12 -1.60
C LEU A 300 -0.04 33.49 -2.55
N GLN A 301 1.17 33.28 -2.06
CA GLN A 301 2.22 32.55 -2.74
C GLN A 301 2.56 31.26 -2.00
N VAL A 302 2.97 30.23 -2.76
CA VAL A 302 3.34 28.92 -2.22
C VAL A 302 4.66 28.42 -2.79
N ARG A 303 5.38 27.59 -2.03
CA ARG A 303 6.51 26.79 -2.52
C ARG A 303 6.57 25.44 -1.82
N PRO A 304 7.12 24.38 -2.43
CA PRO A 304 7.30 23.10 -1.74
C PRO A 304 8.19 23.27 -0.51
N LEU A 305 7.89 22.53 0.56
CA LEU A 305 8.86 22.33 1.64
C LEU A 305 10.00 21.47 1.07
N GLY A 306 11.24 21.95 1.24
CA GLY A 306 12.45 21.28 0.78
C GLY A 306 12.82 20.05 1.59
#